data_AF-A0AA41MSW2-F1
#
_entry.id   AF-A0AA41MSW2-F1
#
_cell.length_a   1.000
_cell.length_b   1.000
_cell.length_c   1.000
_cell.angle_alpha   90.00
_cell.angle_beta   90.00
_cell.angle_gamma   90.00
#
_symmetry.space_group_name_H-M   'P 1'
#
loop_
_entity.id
_entity.type
_entity.pdbx_description
1 polymer ?
#
loop_
_entity_poly.entity_id
_entity_poly.type
_entity_poly.pdbx_seq_one_letter_code
_entity_poly.pdbx_strand_id
1 'polypeptide(L)' 'MSICTKLQNEEHMVEVLFRANFKFTDLQKVHISKKWCFTKFNADEFEDLVAEKQFIPDGCGVKFTLNHSSLVKRSPLHS' A
#
# COMPACT_ATOMS: atom_id res chain seq x y z
N MET A 1 4.31 -11.80 9.22
CA MET A 1 2.93 -11.28 9.13
C MET A 1 2.99 -9.81 8.72
N SER A 2 2.02 -9.29 7.95
CA SER A 2 1.97 -7.88 7.55
C SER A 2 0.55 -7.32 7.68
N ILE A 3 0.44 -6.06 8.08
CA ILE A 3 -0.84 -5.36 8.33
C ILE A 3 -0.70 -3.94 7.77
N CYS A 4 -1.70 -3.44 7.04
CA CYS A 4 -1.81 -2.01 6.73
C CYS A 4 -2.84 -1.36 7.65
N THR A 5 -2.46 -0.26 8.29
CA THR A 5 -3.34 0.53 9.17
C THR A 5 -3.12 2.01 8.96
N LYS A 6 -3.97 2.84 9.56
CA LYS A 6 -3.78 4.29 9.59
C LYS A 6 -2.62 4.66 10.50
N LEU A 7 -1.97 5.79 10.20
CA LEU A 7 -0.84 6.31 10.97
C LEU A 7 -1.15 6.49 12.47
N GLN A 8 -2.40 6.84 12.80
CA GLN A 8 -2.87 7.02 14.18
C GLN A 8 -2.76 5.76 15.06
N ASN A 9 -2.70 4.58 14.46
CA ASN A 9 -2.70 3.30 15.17
C ASN A 9 -1.33 2.60 15.14
N GLU A 10 -0.28 3.27 14.67
CA GLU A 10 1.04 2.68 14.44
C GLU A 10 1.60 2.00 15.70
N GLU A 11 1.68 2.74 16.81
CA GLU A 11 2.26 2.25 18.07
C GLU A 11 1.53 1.00 18.59
N HIS A 12 0.20 1.03 18.52
CA HIS A 12 -0.63 -0.09 18.94
C HIS A 12 -0.43 -1.32 18.06
N MET A 13 -0.23 -1.14 16.75
CA MET A 13 0.01 -2.25 15.83
C MET A 13 1.38 -2.87 16.01
N VAL A 14 2.39 -2.07 16.36
CA VAL A 14 3.72 -2.56 16.73
C VAL A 14 3.60 -3.47 17.98
N GLU A 15 2.88 -3.05 19.02
CA GLU A 15 2.67 -3.88 20.22
C GLU A 15 1.93 -5.19 19.91
N VAL A 16 0.87 -5.12 19.09
CA VAL A 16 0.11 -6.30 18.67
C VAL A 16 1.00 -7.28 17.91
N LEU A 17 1.87 -6.80 17.01
CA LEU A 17 2.82 -7.67 16.31
C LEU A 17 3.84 -8.30 17.26
N PHE A 18 4.36 -7.55 18.23
CA PHE A 18 5.26 -8.11 19.25
C PHE A 18 4.58 -9.18 20.10
N ARG A 19 3.33 -8.97 20.51
CA ARG A 19 2.54 -10.00 21.23
C ARG A 19 2.23 -11.21 20.36
N ALA A 20 1.93 -11.01 19.07
CA ALA A 20 1.69 -12.10 18.14
C ALA A 20 2.96 -12.94 17.92
N ASN A 21 4.13 -12.29 17.88
CA ASN A 21 5.43 -12.95 17.73
C ASN A 21 5.74 -13.95 18.86
N PHE A 22 5.15 -13.80 20.04
CA PHE A 22 5.30 -14.76 21.16
C PHE A 22 4.87 -16.18 20.80
N LYS A 23 3.95 -16.35 19.84
CA LYS A 23 3.47 -17.68 19.42
C LYS A 23 4.41 -18.39 18.43
N PHE A 24 5.42 -17.70 17.92
CA PHE A 24 6.37 -18.26 16.96
C PHE A 24 7.69 -18.58 17.67
N THR A 25 8.29 -19.72 17.33
CA THR A 25 9.55 -20.17 17.94
C THR A 25 10.73 -19.27 17.57
N ASP A 26 10.64 -18.61 16.42
CA ASP A 26 11.71 -17.77 15.89
C ASP A 26 11.57 -16.31 16.32
N LEU A 27 12.72 -15.65 16.49
CA LEU A 27 12.78 -14.21 16.72
C LEU A 27 12.48 -13.45 15.42
N GLN A 28 11.20 -13.14 15.19
CA GLN A 28 10.79 -12.30 14.07
C GLN A 28 10.97 -10.82 14.41
N LYS A 29 11.67 -10.08 13.53
CA LYS A 29 11.84 -8.63 13.66
C LYS A 29 10.64 -7.91 13.04
N VAL A 30 10.01 -7.02 13.81
CA VAL A 30 8.99 -6.10 13.30
C VAL A 30 9.68 -4.98 12.52
N HIS A 31 9.22 -4.71 11.31
CA HIS A 31 9.73 -3.64 10.46
C HIS A 31 8.58 -2.81 9.92
N ILE A 32 8.73 -1.49 9.97
CA ILE A 32 7.79 -0.53 9.39
C ILE A 32 8.26 -0.24 7.97
N SER A 33 7.40 -0.55 7.00
CA SER A 33 7.70 -0.28 5.59
C SER A 33 7.47 1.20 5.27
N LYS A 34 8.29 1.75 4.37
CA LYS A 34 8.06 3.06 3.74
C LYS A 34 7.02 3.01 2.62
N LYS A 35 6.67 1.81 2.18
CA LYS A 35 5.71 1.60 1.10
C LYS A 35 4.32 1.95 1.55
N TRP A 36 3.52 2.46 0.62
CA TRP A 36 2.10 2.66 0.85
C TRP A 36 1.37 1.31 0.89
N CYS A 37 0.96 0.89 2.08
CA CYS A 37 0.32 -0.41 2.33
C CYS A 37 1.06 -1.57 1.61
N PHE A 38 0.33 -2.33 0.79
CA PHE A 38 0.82 -3.48 0.02
C PHE A 38 1.15 -3.11 -1.43
N THR A 39 1.27 -1.82 -1.73
CA THR A 39 1.65 -1.36 -3.06
C THR A 39 3.17 -1.36 -3.22
N LYS A 40 3.63 -1.12 -4.46
CA LYS A 40 5.06 -1.05 -4.77
C LYS A 40 5.66 0.34 -4.49
N PHE A 41 4.81 1.36 -4.36
CA PHE A 41 5.19 2.77 -4.24
C PHE A 41 5.46 3.15 -2.78
N ASN A 42 6.29 4.16 -2.58
CA ASN A 42 6.43 4.79 -1.27
C ASN A 42 5.17 5.62 -0.93
N ALA A 43 5.00 5.95 0.36
CA ALA A 43 3.88 6.79 0.78
C ALA A 43 3.83 8.13 0.05
N ASP A 44 4.99 8.80 -0.06
CA ASP A 44 5.11 10.11 -0.70
C ASP A 44 4.76 10.04 -2.20
N GLU A 45 5.35 9.09 -2.92
CA GLU A 45 5.09 8.87 -4.35
C GLU A 45 3.62 8.49 -4.61
N PHE A 46 3.00 7.77 -3.68
CA PHE A 46 1.61 7.36 -3.83
C PHE A 46 0.66 8.55 -3.74
N GLU A 47 0.91 9.50 -2.83
CA GLU A 47 0.12 10.73 -2.72
C GLU A 47 0.20 11.57 -4.00
N ASP A 48 1.40 11.72 -4.58
CA ASP A 48 1.61 12.42 -5.86
C ASP A 48 0.84 11.74 -7.00
N LEU A 49 0.96 10.41 -7.13
CA LEU A 49 0.29 9.65 -8.20
C LEU A 49 -1.24 9.60 -8.04
N VAL A 50 -1.75 9.73 -6.81
CA VAL A 50 -3.19 9.93 -6.55
C VAL A 50 -3.62 11.33 -6.96
N ALA A 51 -2.84 12.37 -6.66
CA ALA A 51 -3.12 13.74 -7.08
C ALA A 51 -3.13 13.89 -8.61
N GLU A 52 -2.23 13.20 -9.30
CA GLU A 52 -2.17 13.12 -10.76
C GLU A 52 -3.27 12.23 -11.39
N LYS A 53 -4.12 11.58 -10.58
CA LYS A 53 -5.21 10.68 -10.99
C LYS A 53 -4.76 9.52 -11.91
N GLN A 54 -3.55 9.01 -11.73
CA GLN A 54 -3.01 7.92 -12.58
C GLN A 54 -3.45 6.51 -12.12
N PHE A 55 -4.08 6.42 -10.95
CA PHE A 55 -4.49 5.16 -10.33
C PHE A 55 -5.98 4.87 -10.50
N ILE A 56 -6.27 3.60 -10.82
CA ILE A 56 -7.62 3.06 -10.78
C ILE A 56 -7.73 2.23 -9.50
N PRO A 57 -8.66 2.56 -8.58
CA PRO A 57 -8.87 1.77 -7.36
C PRO A 57 -9.39 0.37 -7.72
N ASP A 58 -8.75 -0.68 -7.17
CA ASP A 58 -9.11 -2.09 -7.39
C ASP A 58 -9.40 -2.77 -6.04
N GLY A 59 -10.33 -2.18 -5.29
CA GLY A 59 -10.63 -2.59 -3.91
C GLY A 59 -9.48 -2.27 -2.96
N CYS A 60 -8.79 -3.30 -2.45
CA CYS A 60 -7.64 -3.14 -1.56
C CYS A 60 -6.35 -2.82 -2.34
N GLY A 61 -6.31 -3.16 -3.63
CA GLY A 61 -5.18 -2.92 -4.51
C GLY A 61 -5.37 -1.68 -5.37
N VAL A 62 -4.33 -1.37 -6.14
CA VAL A 62 -4.34 -0.28 -7.11
C VAL A 62 -3.82 -0.77 -8.45
N LYS A 63 -4.55 -0.47 -9.51
CA LYS A 63 -4.13 -0.70 -10.89
C LYS A 63 -3.54 0.59 -11.45
N PHE A 64 -2.30 0.52 -11.92
CA PHE A 64 -1.65 1.66 -12.54
C PHE A 64 -2.10 1.83 -13.99
N THR A 65 -2.46 3.05 -14.36
CA THR A 65 -2.74 3.41 -15.75
C THR A 65 -1.44 3.78 -16.44
N LEU A 66 -0.65 2.76 -16.79
CA LEU A 66 0.60 2.97 -17.52
C LEU A 66 0.29 3.45 -18.96
N ASN A 67 0.67 4.67 -19.31
CA ASN A 67 0.55 5.20 -20.68
C ASN A 67 1.58 4.60 -21.67
N HIS A 68 2.32 3.57 -21.28
CA HIS A 68 3.58 3.21 -21.95
C HIS A 68 3.43 2.31 -23.20
N SER A 69 2.31 1.60 -23.44
CA SER A 69 2.27 0.70 -24.62
C SER A 69 0.88 0.21 -25.06
N SER A 70 -0.07 1.11 -25.29
CA SER A 70 -1.28 0.73 -26.03
C SER A 70 -1.83 1.92 -26.80
N LEU A 71 -1.60 1.92 -28.11
CA LEU A 71 -2.29 2.79 -29.08
C LEU A 71 -3.81 2.53 -29.16
N VAL A 72 -4.36 1.67 -28.30
CA VAL A 72 -5.80 1.54 -28.14
C VAL A 72 -6.27 2.59 -27.15
N LYS A 73 -6.94 3.61 -27.70
CA LYS A 73 -7.66 4.68 -26.98
C LYS A 73 -8.42 4.08 -25.80
N ARG A 74 -8.00 4.41 -24.57
CA ARG A 74 -8.86 4.25 -23.40
C ARG A 74 -9.83 5.42 -23.40
N SER A 75 -11.11 5.12 -23.46
CA SER A 75 -12.19 6.07 -23.24
C SER A 75 -12.00 6.75 -21.89
N PRO A 76 -12.33 8.05 -21.75
CA PRO A 76 -12.31 8.67 -20.44
C PRO A 76 -13.35 7.96 -19.59
N LEU A 77 -12.91 7.26 -18.55
CA LEU A 77 -13.78 6.84 -17.46
C LEU A 77 -14.08 8.10 -16.64
N HIS A 78 -14.88 8.97 -17.23
CA HIS A 78 -15.65 9.98 -16.52
C HIS A 78 -17.01 9.36 -16.23
N SER A 79 -17.38 9.35 -14.96
CA SER A 79 -18.78 9.53 -14.59
C SER A 79 -19.11 11.02 -14.61
#